data_AF-A0A2M6T1A2-F1
#
_entry.id   AF-A0A2M6T1A2-F1
#
_cell.length_a   1.000
_cell.length_b   1.000
_cell.length_c   1.000
_cell.angle_alpha   90.00
_cell.angle_beta   90.00
_cell.angle_gamma   90.00
#
_symmetry.space_group_name_H-M   'P 1'
#
loop_
_entity.id
_entity.type
_entity.pdbx_description
1 polymer ?
#
loop_
_entity_poly.entity_id
_entity_poly.type
_entity_poly.pdbx_seq_one_letter_code
_entity_poly.pdbx_strand_id
1 'polypeptide(L)'
;MRKAFSLTELLVILGVLSILIIVSLPVFNFFKSESLLTNVSEEIISRLRLAQSRTITSEAGSQYGVYFNDTSQPNQYVLFKGSSYSLRDPLSDETFPLPNEIKIYAINLGAGKEVVFEKIDGETINAGSVVLQLTADLSKTRTIYIKNSGQVDLIEAASPGDAARIKDSRHSHFNLGWSIQNATDLKFYFPSAAQTETVSMASYFNAGKTSFDWSGSFTVSGSNQVFRVHTHSLDAFNTSLCIHRDRNNNNNNQEVVVYIRDGGIDKDIAHYLADSQDTLVKGTYATTAERQ
;
A
#
# COMPACT_ATOMS: atom_id res chain seq x y z
N MET A 1 24.47 2.62 -74.37
CA MET A 1 23.59 3.79 -74.14
C MET A 1 22.92 3.61 -72.78
N ARG A 2 23.10 4.54 -71.84
CA ARG A 2 22.46 4.45 -70.52
C ARG A 2 21.01 4.90 -70.67
N LYS A 3 20.05 4.05 -70.30
CA LYS A 3 18.64 4.41 -70.23
C LYS A 3 18.49 5.50 -69.16
N ALA A 4 18.10 6.71 -69.56
CA ALA A 4 17.72 7.77 -68.64
C ALA A 4 16.27 7.52 -68.16
N PHE A 5 15.96 7.97 -66.95
CA PHE A 5 14.62 7.86 -66.35
C PHE A 5 13.57 8.61 -67.18
N SER A 6 12.37 8.04 -67.29
CA SER A 6 11.22 8.72 -67.87
C SER A 6 10.72 9.83 -66.94
N LEU A 7 10.23 10.96 -67.49
CA LEU A 7 9.61 12.03 -66.71
C LEU A 7 8.46 11.50 -65.82
N THR A 8 7.68 10.55 -66.35
CA THR A 8 6.59 9.92 -65.60
C THR A 8 7.09 9.07 -64.44
N GLU A 9 8.22 8.38 -64.61
CA GLU A 9 8.84 7.57 -63.57
C GLU A 9 9.41 8.44 -62.44
N LEU A 10 10.02 9.57 -62.79
CA LEU A 10 10.46 10.57 -61.82
C LEU A 10 9.29 11.12 -60.98
N LEU A 11 8.15 11.42 -61.62
CA LEU A 11 6.96 11.92 -60.93
C LEU A 11 6.37 10.87 -59.97
N VAL A 12 6.35 9.59 -60.37
CA VAL A 12 5.88 8.51 -59.49
C VAL A 12 6.81 8.36 -58.28
N ILE A 13 8.14 8.39 -58.47
CA ILE A 13 9.10 8.30 -57.37
C ILE A 13 8.95 9.47 -56.39
N LEU A 14 8.85 10.71 -56.90
CA LEU A 14 8.64 11.89 -56.06
C LEU A 14 7.29 11.83 -55.32
N GLY A 15 6.24 11.32 -55.97
CA GLY A 15 4.93 11.12 -55.33
C GLY A 15 5.01 10.14 -54.15
N VAL A 16 5.66 8.98 -54.36
CA VAL A 16 5.86 8.00 -53.28
C VAL A 16 6.73 8.57 -52.17
N LEU A 17 7.82 9.28 -52.49
CA LEU A 17 8.71 9.91 -51.49
C LEU A 17 7.96 10.96 -50.65
N SER A 18 7.09 11.75 -51.28
CA SER A 18 6.28 12.76 -50.60
C SER A 18 5.33 12.12 -49.58
N ILE A 19 4.66 11.03 -49.98
CA ILE A 19 3.77 10.26 -49.10
C ILE A 19 4.56 9.70 -47.91
N LEU A 20 5.75 9.14 -48.16
CA LEU A 20 6.60 8.60 -47.10
C LEU A 20 7.02 9.68 -46.09
N ILE A 21 7.41 10.88 -46.54
CA ILE A 21 7.78 11.99 -45.66
C ILE A 21 6.59 12.43 -44.79
N ILE A 22 5.41 12.57 -45.39
CA ILE A 22 4.19 13.01 -44.69
C ILE A 22 3.82 12.03 -43.57
N VAL A 23 3.96 10.72 -43.80
CA VAL A 23 3.65 9.69 -42.80
C VAL A 23 4.74 9.57 -41.73
N SER A 24 6.00 9.83 -42.08
CA SER A 24 7.13 9.65 -41.16
C SER A 24 7.29 10.76 -40.12
N LEU A 25 6.98 12.02 -40.49
CA LEU A 25 7.18 13.18 -39.61
C LEU A 25 6.37 13.11 -38.29
N PRO A 26 5.06 12.77 -38.28
CA PRO A 26 4.29 12.67 -37.04
C PRO A 26 4.81 11.58 -36.11
N VAL A 27 5.18 10.43 -36.68
CA VAL A 27 5.71 9.29 -35.94
C VAL A 27 7.03 9.65 -35.26
N PHE A 28 7.93 10.33 -35.99
CA PHE A 28 9.20 10.79 -35.44
C PHE A 28 9.02 11.77 -34.28
N ASN A 29 8.13 12.76 -34.42
CA ASN A 29 7.87 13.75 -33.36
C ASN A 29 7.25 13.11 -32.11
N PHE A 30 6.39 12.10 -32.28
CA PHE A 30 5.81 11.34 -31.19
C PHE A 30 6.89 10.62 -30.37
N PHE A 31 7.75 9.83 -31.02
CA PHE A 31 8.84 9.11 -30.35
C PHE A 31 9.85 10.04 -29.68
N LYS A 32 10.19 11.16 -30.33
CA LYS A 32 11.10 12.15 -29.76
C LYS A 32 10.54 12.73 -28.46
N SER A 33 9.27 13.10 -28.45
CA SER A 33 8.65 13.78 -27.30
C SER A 33 8.45 12.83 -26.11
N GLU A 34 8.08 11.57 -26.36
CA GLU A 34 7.97 10.57 -25.29
C GLU A 34 9.33 10.17 -24.71
N SER A 35 10.35 10.06 -25.56
CA SER A 35 11.73 9.82 -25.11
C SER A 35 12.25 10.99 -24.27
N LEU A 36 11.97 12.23 -24.68
CA LEU A 36 12.35 13.42 -23.92
C LEU A 36 11.71 13.44 -22.52
N LEU A 37 10.40 13.18 -22.44
CA LEU A 37 9.68 13.14 -21.16
C LEU A 37 10.23 12.07 -20.22
N THR A 38 10.59 10.89 -20.77
CA THR A 38 11.20 9.80 -20.01
C THR A 38 12.60 10.18 -19.52
N ASN A 39 13.45 10.72 -20.39
CA ASN A 39 14.82 11.12 -20.05
C ASN A 39 14.85 12.18 -18.95
N VAL A 40 13.99 13.21 -19.05
CA VAL A 40 13.88 14.25 -18.03
C VAL A 40 13.37 13.70 -16.70
N SER A 41 12.42 12.77 -16.73
CA SER A 41 11.94 12.12 -15.51
C SER A 41 13.05 11.32 -14.81
N GLU A 42 13.81 10.55 -15.58
CA GLU A 42 14.98 9.80 -15.06
C GLU A 42 16.09 10.72 -14.54
N GLU A 43 16.31 11.87 -15.19
CA GLU A 43 17.27 12.86 -14.71
C GLU A 43 16.85 13.42 -13.34
N ILE A 44 15.58 13.80 -13.17
CA ILE A 44 15.06 14.26 -11.88
C ILE A 44 15.20 13.16 -10.81
N ILE A 45 14.88 11.91 -11.14
CA ILE A 45 15.04 10.77 -10.21
C ILE A 45 16.51 10.61 -9.81
N SER A 46 17.43 10.70 -10.77
CA SER A 46 18.87 10.65 -10.52
C SER A 46 19.32 11.76 -9.56
N ARG A 47 18.78 12.98 -9.71
CA ARG A 47 19.10 14.12 -8.84
C ARG A 47 18.50 13.99 -7.44
N LEU A 48 17.29 13.46 -7.33
CA LEU A 48 16.70 13.11 -6.02
C LEU A 48 17.54 12.03 -5.31
N ARG A 49 17.94 10.98 -6.02
CA ARG A 49 18.82 9.92 -5.47
C ARG A 49 20.21 10.47 -5.09
N LEU A 50 20.74 11.43 -5.87
CA LEU A 50 21.98 12.12 -5.52
C LEU A 50 21.82 12.94 -4.24
N ALA A 51 20.72 13.69 -4.09
CA ALA A 51 20.42 14.43 -2.87
C ALA A 51 20.32 13.51 -1.65
N GLN A 52 19.61 12.39 -1.80
CA GLN A 52 19.49 11.36 -0.77
C GLN A 52 20.87 10.79 -0.39
N SER A 53 21.67 10.41 -1.38
CA SER A 53 23.02 9.87 -1.17
C SER A 53 23.95 10.86 -0.46
N ARG A 54 23.97 12.13 -0.90
CA ARG A 54 24.74 13.22 -0.24
C ARG A 54 24.33 13.45 1.20
N THR A 55 23.03 13.31 1.50
CA THR A 55 22.50 13.42 2.86
C THR A 55 22.92 12.25 3.75
N ILE A 56 22.78 11.01 3.27
CA ILE A 56 23.15 9.79 4.02
C ILE A 56 24.65 9.79 4.31
N THR A 57 25.47 10.07 3.30
CA THR A 57 26.93 10.14 3.42
C THR A 57 27.40 11.35 4.24
N SER A 58 26.48 12.21 4.68
CA SER A 58 26.75 13.39 5.50
C SER A 58 27.85 14.25 4.88
N GLU A 59 27.78 14.50 3.57
CA GLU A 59 28.69 15.44 2.91
C GLU A 59 28.57 16.80 3.64
N ALA A 60 29.60 17.14 4.42
CA ALA A 60 29.62 18.30 5.33
C ALA A 60 28.52 18.34 6.44
N GLY A 61 28.00 17.19 6.89
CA GLY A 61 27.03 17.12 8.00
C GLY A 61 25.70 17.84 7.72
N SER A 62 25.35 18.02 6.45
CA SER A 62 24.19 18.80 6.01
C SER A 62 23.15 17.92 5.33
N GLN A 63 21.90 18.38 5.29
CA GLN A 63 20.84 17.77 4.50
C GLN A 63 20.86 18.33 3.09
N TYR A 64 20.40 17.54 2.14
CA TYR A 64 20.23 17.94 0.75
C TYR A 64 18.80 17.63 0.32
N GLY A 65 18.31 18.46 -0.60
CA GLY A 65 16.97 18.33 -1.14
C GLY A 65 16.86 18.83 -2.56
N VAL A 66 15.72 18.55 -3.18
CA VAL A 66 15.37 19.08 -4.50
C VAL A 66 14.14 19.95 -4.37
N TYR A 67 14.24 21.18 -4.85
CA TYR A 67 13.12 22.12 -4.95
C TYR A 67 12.64 22.22 -6.39
N PHE A 68 11.33 22.15 -6.59
CA PHE A 68 10.68 22.25 -7.89
C PHE A 68 10.12 23.66 -8.08
N ASN A 69 10.66 24.39 -9.06
CA ASN A 69 10.20 25.72 -9.42
C ASN A 69 9.36 25.66 -10.71
N ASP A 70 8.05 25.67 -10.53
CA ASP A 70 7.03 25.73 -11.57
C ASP A 70 6.66 27.17 -11.99
N THR A 71 7.24 28.19 -11.34
CA THR A 71 6.96 29.61 -11.62
C THR A 71 7.98 30.26 -12.56
N SER A 72 9.16 29.67 -12.70
CA SER A 72 10.16 30.11 -13.67
C SER A 72 9.78 29.67 -15.09
N GLN A 73 10.25 30.41 -16.09
CA GLN A 73 10.09 30.01 -17.49
C GLN A 73 11.47 29.98 -18.18
N PRO A 74 11.96 28.79 -18.59
CA PRO A 74 11.33 27.48 -18.41
C PRO A 74 11.23 27.06 -16.93
N ASN A 75 10.33 26.12 -16.64
CA ASN A 75 10.26 25.47 -15.33
C ASN A 75 11.63 24.87 -15.00
N GLN A 76 12.01 24.84 -13.73
CA GLN A 76 13.32 24.33 -13.33
C GLN A 76 13.23 23.57 -12.00
N TYR A 77 14.25 22.80 -11.68
CA TYR A 77 14.43 22.23 -10.35
C TYR A 77 15.83 22.53 -9.84
N VAL A 78 15.96 22.62 -8.53
CA VAL A 78 17.20 23.04 -7.86
C VAL A 78 17.59 21.98 -6.84
N LEU A 79 18.76 21.38 -7.00
CA LEU A 79 19.39 20.60 -5.95
C LEU A 79 20.07 21.58 -4.99
N PHE A 80 19.68 21.55 -3.73
CA PHE A 80 20.18 22.48 -2.73
C PHE A 80 20.71 21.75 -1.50
N LYS A 81 21.50 22.49 -0.70
CA LYS A 81 22.04 22.05 0.58
C LYS A 81 21.37 22.85 1.71
N GLY A 82 20.70 22.19 2.63
CA GLY A 82 19.99 22.80 3.76
C GLY A 82 18.86 21.91 4.29
N SER A 83 18.30 22.27 5.44
CA SER A 83 17.15 21.57 6.05
C SER A 83 15.82 21.92 5.39
N SER A 84 15.78 22.98 4.58
CA SER A 84 14.69 23.36 3.69
C SER A 84 15.24 24.31 2.61
N TYR A 85 14.51 24.50 1.53
CA TYR A 85 14.89 25.44 0.46
C TYR A 85 14.93 26.87 0.99
N SER A 86 14.10 27.22 1.97
CA SER A 86 14.13 28.55 2.61
C SER A 86 15.37 28.79 3.47
N LEU A 87 15.94 27.74 4.06
CA LEU A 87 17.11 27.78 4.95
C LEU A 87 18.38 27.23 4.25
N ARG A 88 18.36 27.13 2.93
CA ARG A 88 19.46 26.57 2.15
C ARG A 88 20.67 27.51 2.11
N ASP A 89 21.82 26.93 1.77
CA ASP A 89 23.00 27.67 1.35
C ASP A 89 22.93 27.95 -0.16
N PRO A 90 22.67 29.20 -0.60
CA PRO A 90 22.51 29.52 -2.01
C PRO A 90 23.79 29.33 -2.84
N LEU A 91 24.97 29.29 -2.22
CA LEU A 91 26.23 29.03 -2.92
C LEU A 91 26.39 27.56 -3.35
N SER A 92 25.61 26.68 -2.73
CA SER A 92 25.58 25.24 -3.02
C SER A 92 24.45 24.85 -3.98
N ASP A 93 23.67 25.81 -4.51
CA ASP A 93 22.53 25.54 -5.40
C ASP A 93 23.00 25.08 -6.79
N GLU A 94 22.58 23.88 -7.20
CA GLU A 94 22.71 23.38 -8.57
C GLU A 94 21.34 23.50 -9.25
N THR A 95 21.19 24.43 -10.20
CA THR A 95 19.92 24.69 -10.91
C THR A 95 19.87 23.98 -12.27
N PHE A 96 18.77 23.30 -12.54
CA PHE A 96 18.54 22.54 -13.76
C PHE A 96 17.27 23.01 -14.47
N PRO A 97 17.38 23.74 -15.60
CA PRO A 97 16.23 24.15 -16.39
C PRO A 97 15.63 22.96 -17.15
N LEU A 98 14.31 22.85 -17.16
CA LEU A 98 13.61 21.88 -17.99
C LEU A 98 13.57 22.35 -19.46
N PRO A 99 13.56 21.41 -20.43
CA PRO A 99 13.29 21.75 -21.83
C PRO A 99 11.93 22.46 -21.98
N ASN A 100 11.81 23.38 -22.94
CA ASN A 100 10.57 24.15 -23.18
C ASN A 100 9.37 23.26 -23.57
N GLU A 101 9.65 22.04 -24.04
CA GLU A 101 8.66 21.03 -24.39
C GLU A 101 8.02 20.37 -23.15
N ILE A 102 8.59 20.54 -21.96
CA ILE A 102 8.14 19.92 -20.71
C ILE A 102 7.84 20.99 -19.67
N LYS A 103 6.74 20.84 -18.96
CA LYS A 103 6.40 21.64 -17.79
C LYS A 103 6.09 20.76 -16.59
N ILE A 104 6.25 21.33 -15.40
CA ILE A 104 5.71 20.74 -14.17
C ILE A 104 4.21 21.05 -14.17
N TYR A 105 3.38 20.01 -14.24
CA TYR A 105 1.92 20.13 -14.27
C TYR A 105 1.33 20.19 -12.86
N ALA A 106 1.82 19.34 -11.96
CA ALA A 106 1.37 19.29 -10.58
C ALA A 106 2.50 18.86 -9.63
N ILE A 107 2.47 19.40 -8.42
CA ILE A 107 3.35 19.03 -7.32
C ILE A 107 2.45 18.70 -6.13
N ASN A 108 2.42 17.44 -5.74
CA ASN A 108 1.61 16.91 -4.65
C ASN A 108 2.53 16.30 -3.59
N LEU A 109 3.35 17.15 -2.95
CA LEU A 109 4.29 16.73 -1.91
C LEU A 109 3.78 17.13 -0.52
N GLY A 110 4.13 16.36 0.51
CA GLY A 110 3.68 16.58 1.89
C GLY A 110 4.08 17.92 2.51
N ALA A 111 5.11 18.60 1.99
CA ALA A 111 5.51 19.94 2.47
C ALA A 111 5.89 20.89 1.32
N GLY A 112 4.91 21.28 0.52
CA GLY A 112 5.08 22.33 -0.50
C GLY A 112 5.74 21.83 -1.78
N LYS A 113 6.87 22.43 -2.17
CA LYS A 113 7.51 22.20 -3.48
C LYS A 113 8.93 21.63 -3.37
N GLU A 114 9.26 21.05 -2.23
CA GLU A 114 10.58 20.49 -1.96
C GLU A 114 10.50 19.07 -1.45
N VAL A 115 11.56 18.32 -1.69
CA VAL A 115 11.84 17.05 -1.05
C VAL A 115 13.19 17.17 -0.36
N VAL A 116 13.20 17.13 0.96
CA VAL A 116 14.40 17.10 1.80
C VAL A 116 14.54 15.71 2.40
N PHE A 117 15.74 15.15 2.35
CA PHE A 117 16.03 13.86 2.95
C PHE A 117 16.59 14.01 4.36
N GLU A 118 16.30 13.02 5.21
CA GLU A 118 16.81 12.92 6.57
C GLU A 118 18.17 12.23 6.60
N LYS A 119 18.95 12.57 7.62
CA LYS A 119 20.27 11.98 7.84
C LYS A 119 20.13 10.52 8.25
N ILE A 120 21.20 9.74 8.08
CA ILE A 120 21.33 8.33 8.49
C ILE A 120 20.57 7.36 7.59
N ASP A 121 19.26 7.54 7.41
CA ASP A 121 18.39 6.60 6.69
C ASP A 121 17.94 7.11 5.31
N GLY A 122 18.05 8.42 5.04
CA GLY A 122 17.61 9.02 3.79
C GLY A 122 16.10 8.98 3.62
N GLU A 123 15.34 8.91 4.71
CA GLU A 123 13.89 9.02 4.70
C GLU A 123 13.45 10.47 4.38
N THR A 124 12.16 10.68 4.11
CA THR A 124 11.62 12.02 3.92
C THR A 124 10.19 12.11 4.41
N ILE A 125 9.85 13.21 5.07
CA ILE A 125 8.45 13.54 5.39
C ILE A 125 7.73 14.19 4.20
N ASN A 126 8.46 14.55 3.14
CA ASN A 126 7.93 15.23 1.95
C ASN A 126 7.49 14.25 0.85
N ALA A 127 6.99 13.08 1.25
CA ALA A 127 6.49 12.07 0.33
C ALA A 127 5.32 12.60 -0.52
N GLY A 128 5.13 12.03 -1.70
CA GLY A 128 4.10 12.46 -2.64
C GLY A 128 4.48 12.22 -4.10
N SER A 129 4.01 13.09 -4.99
CA SER A 129 4.28 12.97 -6.41
C SER A 129 4.54 14.30 -7.12
N VAL A 130 5.37 14.24 -8.17
CA VAL A 130 5.60 15.35 -9.11
C VAL A 130 5.20 14.89 -10.50
N VAL A 131 4.31 15.63 -11.15
CA VAL A 131 3.77 15.30 -12.48
C VAL A 131 4.39 16.21 -13.52
N LEU A 132 5.08 15.62 -14.49
CA LEU A 132 5.58 16.28 -15.70
C LEU A 132 4.59 16.07 -16.84
N GLN A 133 4.46 17.07 -17.71
CA GLN A 133 3.58 17.05 -18.87
C GLN A 133 4.24 17.68 -20.09
N LEU A 134 3.99 17.14 -21.28
CA LEU A 134 4.39 17.77 -22.53
C LEU A 134 3.54 19.02 -22.80
N THR A 135 4.16 20.11 -23.27
CA THR A 135 3.45 21.34 -23.63
C THR A 135 2.64 21.19 -24.92
N ALA A 136 3.09 20.34 -25.85
CA ALA A 136 2.43 20.10 -27.13
C ALA A 136 1.28 19.06 -27.06
N ASP A 137 1.32 18.12 -26.10
CA ASP A 137 0.30 17.10 -25.90
C ASP A 137 0.02 16.89 -24.41
N LEU A 138 -1.08 17.48 -23.95
CA LEU A 138 -1.46 17.48 -22.53
C LEU A 138 -1.88 16.09 -22.02
N SER A 139 -2.14 15.12 -22.90
CA SER A 139 -2.45 13.74 -22.50
C SER A 139 -1.21 12.95 -22.10
N LYS A 140 -0.01 13.45 -22.44
CA LYS A 140 1.26 12.80 -22.18
C LYS A 140 1.88 13.34 -20.89
N THR A 141 1.76 12.53 -19.85
CA THR A 141 2.31 12.81 -18.53
C THR A 141 3.25 11.71 -18.05
N ARG A 142 4.20 12.08 -17.20
CA ARG A 142 4.99 11.15 -16.39
C ARG A 142 4.93 11.61 -14.94
N THR A 143 4.70 10.68 -14.04
CA THR A 143 4.61 10.96 -12.61
C THR A 143 5.82 10.34 -11.92
N ILE A 144 6.50 11.14 -11.12
CA ILE A 144 7.60 10.73 -10.26
C ILE A 144 7.03 10.61 -8.86
N TYR A 145 7.17 9.43 -8.26
CA TYR A 145 6.69 9.13 -6.92
C TYR A 145 7.85 9.13 -5.92
N ILE A 146 7.63 9.79 -4.79
CA ILE A 146 8.57 9.86 -3.66
C ILE A 146 7.87 9.27 -2.43
N LYS A 147 8.46 8.26 -1.81
CA LYS A 147 7.92 7.63 -0.60
C LYS A 147 8.55 8.18 0.67
N ASN A 148 7.87 7.94 1.80
CA ASN A 148 8.42 8.26 3.12
C ASN A 148 9.76 7.58 3.41
N SER A 149 9.96 6.36 2.89
CA SER A 149 11.23 5.64 2.98
C SER A 149 12.37 6.24 2.14
N GLY A 150 12.13 7.38 1.47
CA GLY A 150 13.07 8.00 0.55
C GLY A 150 13.20 7.34 -0.82
N GLN A 151 12.43 6.28 -1.10
CA GLN A 151 12.43 5.64 -2.42
C GLN A 151 11.81 6.55 -3.47
N VAL A 152 12.46 6.67 -4.62
CA VAL A 152 12.02 7.48 -5.77
C VAL A 152 11.94 6.62 -7.02
N ASP A 153 10.76 6.55 -7.65
CA ASP A 153 10.49 5.75 -8.85
C ASP A 153 9.38 6.34 -9.74
N LEU A 154 9.26 5.84 -10.97
CA LEU A 154 8.20 6.22 -11.94
C LEU A 154 6.90 5.44 -11.77
N ILE A 155 6.93 4.38 -10.96
CA ILE A 155 5.79 3.52 -10.71
C ILE A 155 5.30 3.84 -9.31
N GLU A 156 4.00 4.12 -9.18
CA GLU A 156 3.36 4.20 -7.89
C GLU A 156 3.50 2.82 -7.24
N ALA A 157 4.32 2.70 -6.20
CA ALA A 157 4.38 1.43 -5.53
C ALA A 157 3.06 1.22 -4.81
N ALA A 158 2.44 0.07 -5.04
CA ALA A 158 1.32 -0.36 -4.24
C ALA A 158 1.75 -0.35 -2.77
N SER A 159 1.04 0.40 -1.94
CA SER A 159 0.99 0.06 -0.52
C SER A 159 0.56 -1.40 -0.44
N PRO A 160 1.23 -2.27 0.35
CA PRO A 160 0.79 -3.64 0.50
C PRO A 160 -0.68 -3.64 0.92
N GLY A 161 -1.57 -4.00 -0.01
CA GLY A 161 -2.99 -4.13 0.26
C GLY A 161 -3.28 -5.56 0.72
N ASP A 162 -4.01 -5.70 1.82
CA ASP A 162 -4.37 -7.02 2.40
C ASP A 162 -5.31 -7.85 1.50
N ALA A 163 -5.72 -7.32 0.34
CA ALA A 163 -6.65 -7.97 -0.59
C ALA A 163 -6.08 -9.24 -1.25
N ALA A 164 -4.76 -9.31 -1.45
CA ALA A 164 -4.08 -10.46 -2.04
C ALA A 164 -3.50 -11.43 -0.99
N ARG A 165 -3.63 -11.12 0.31
CA ARG A 165 -3.17 -11.99 1.39
C ARG A 165 -4.09 -13.20 1.45
N ILE A 166 -3.52 -14.40 1.36
CA ILE A 166 -4.23 -15.63 1.73
C ILE A 166 -4.45 -15.55 3.24
N LYS A 167 -5.65 -15.12 3.63
CA LYS A 167 -6.05 -14.99 5.03
C LYS A 167 -6.36 -16.37 5.59
N ASP A 168 -5.70 -16.69 6.68
CA ASP A 168 -5.77 -17.96 7.38
C ASP A 168 -6.91 -17.93 8.41
N SER A 169 -7.88 -18.83 8.28
CA SER A 169 -8.99 -18.94 9.24
C SER A 169 -8.56 -19.44 10.61
N ARG A 170 -7.31 -19.93 10.75
CA ARG A 170 -6.78 -20.41 12.02
C ARG A 170 -6.58 -19.32 13.04
N HIS A 171 -6.59 -18.05 12.62
CA HIS A 171 -6.44 -16.89 13.49
C HIS A 171 -7.48 -15.82 13.12
N SER A 172 -8.55 -15.75 13.91
CA SER A 172 -9.63 -14.78 13.69
C SER A 172 -9.70 -13.79 14.84
N HIS A 173 -9.65 -12.49 14.53
CA HIS A 173 -9.78 -11.40 15.50
C HIS A 173 -11.21 -10.88 15.53
N PHE A 174 -11.69 -10.57 16.73
CA PHE A 174 -13.02 -10.06 16.98
C PHE A 174 -12.94 -8.86 17.90
N ASN A 175 -13.59 -7.78 17.49
CA ASN A 175 -13.93 -6.70 18.40
C ASN A 175 -15.39 -6.88 18.82
N LEU A 176 -15.65 -7.06 20.12
CA LEU A 176 -17.00 -7.32 20.60
C LEU A 176 -17.82 -6.03 20.76
N GLY A 177 -17.18 -4.90 21.06
CA GLY A 177 -17.88 -3.65 21.39
C GLY A 177 -18.52 -3.64 22.80
N TRP A 178 -18.23 -4.67 23.61
CA TRP A 178 -18.68 -4.81 24.99
C TRP A 178 -17.65 -5.62 25.80
N SER A 179 -17.71 -5.52 27.13
CA SER A 179 -16.75 -6.16 28.03
C SER A 179 -17.17 -7.57 28.46
N ILE A 180 -16.25 -8.53 28.39
CA ILE A 180 -16.46 -9.90 28.89
C ILE A 180 -16.07 -10.07 30.37
N GLN A 181 -15.71 -9.00 31.10
CA GLN A 181 -15.24 -9.11 32.51
C GLN A 181 -16.23 -9.81 33.45
N ASN A 182 -17.52 -9.73 33.14
CA ASN A 182 -18.60 -10.34 33.92
C ASN A 182 -19.18 -11.60 33.26
N ALA A 183 -18.58 -12.05 32.15
CA ALA A 183 -19.00 -13.26 31.48
C ALA A 183 -18.75 -14.51 32.35
N THR A 184 -19.72 -15.41 32.35
CA THR A 184 -19.69 -16.62 33.18
C THR A 184 -19.19 -17.83 32.39
N ASP A 185 -19.68 -17.98 31.16
CA ASP A 185 -19.50 -19.19 30.37
C ASP A 185 -19.13 -18.88 28.92
N LEU A 186 -18.20 -19.65 28.38
CA LEU A 186 -17.89 -19.73 26.96
C LEU A 186 -18.52 -21.00 26.42
N LYS A 187 -19.33 -20.89 25.38
CA LYS A 187 -20.11 -22.01 24.83
C LYS A 187 -19.81 -22.24 23.37
N PHE A 188 -19.77 -23.51 23.00
CA PHE A 188 -19.57 -23.99 21.64
C PHE A 188 -20.75 -24.87 21.27
N TYR A 189 -21.58 -24.42 20.34
CA TYR A 189 -22.70 -25.18 19.81
C TYR A 189 -22.33 -25.76 18.44
N PHE A 190 -22.40 -27.09 18.32
CA PHE A 190 -22.15 -27.83 17.10
C PHE A 190 -23.48 -28.30 16.51
N PRO A 191 -24.08 -27.57 15.55
CA PRO A 191 -25.41 -27.87 15.03
C PRO A 191 -25.48 -29.22 14.32
N SER A 192 -24.42 -29.65 13.66
CA SER A 192 -24.33 -30.95 12.96
C SER A 192 -24.46 -32.15 13.91
N ALA A 193 -24.00 -32.01 15.15
CA ALA A 193 -24.05 -33.05 16.18
C ALA A 193 -25.13 -32.79 17.25
N ALA A 194 -25.84 -31.65 17.17
CA ALA A 194 -26.72 -31.14 18.22
C ALA A 194 -26.06 -31.13 19.62
N GLN A 195 -24.74 -30.88 19.67
CA GLN A 195 -23.93 -30.95 20.89
C GLN A 195 -23.57 -29.52 21.34
N THR A 196 -23.66 -29.25 22.64
CA THR A 196 -23.23 -27.98 23.24
C THR A 196 -22.20 -28.25 24.31
N GLU A 197 -21.03 -27.66 24.12
CA GLU A 197 -19.94 -27.70 25.09
C GLU A 197 -19.84 -26.37 25.81
N THR A 198 -19.67 -26.40 27.13
CA THR A 198 -19.64 -25.19 27.97
C THR A 198 -18.40 -25.19 28.85
N VAL A 199 -17.74 -24.04 28.89
CA VAL A 199 -16.53 -23.80 29.66
C VAL A 199 -16.81 -22.67 30.64
N SER A 200 -16.60 -22.92 31.93
CA SER A 200 -16.65 -21.86 32.93
C SER A 200 -15.44 -20.93 32.76
N MET A 201 -15.69 -19.64 32.52
CA MET A 201 -14.63 -18.67 32.22
C MET A 201 -13.87 -18.20 33.46
N ALA A 202 -14.42 -18.38 34.66
CA ALA A 202 -13.91 -17.82 35.91
C ALA A 202 -12.43 -18.16 36.17
N SER A 203 -12.02 -19.40 35.90
CA SER A 203 -10.66 -19.89 36.14
C SER A 203 -9.64 -19.43 35.09
N TYR A 204 -10.10 -18.85 33.99
CA TYR A 204 -9.26 -18.46 32.84
C TYR A 204 -9.07 -16.94 32.72
N PHE A 205 -9.70 -16.17 33.63
CA PHE A 205 -9.37 -14.76 33.82
C PHE A 205 -8.16 -14.60 34.73
N ASN A 206 -7.33 -13.59 34.46
CA ASN A 206 -6.34 -13.14 35.43
C ASN A 206 -7.04 -12.47 36.65
N ALA A 207 -6.29 -12.28 37.75
CA ALA A 207 -6.84 -11.70 38.98
C ALA A 207 -7.51 -10.33 38.80
N GLY A 208 -7.03 -9.53 37.84
CA GLY A 208 -7.59 -8.21 37.51
C GLY A 208 -8.70 -8.21 36.46
N LYS A 209 -9.07 -9.37 35.90
CA LYS A 209 -10.00 -9.51 34.77
C LYS A 209 -9.68 -8.60 33.59
N THR A 210 -8.39 -8.42 33.28
CA THR A 210 -7.90 -7.65 32.13
C THR A 210 -7.35 -8.55 31.03
N SER A 211 -7.34 -9.87 31.27
CA SER A 211 -6.97 -10.86 30.27
C SER A 211 -7.73 -12.15 30.52
N PHE A 212 -8.14 -12.80 29.43
CA PHE A 212 -8.73 -14.13 29.38
C PHE A 212 -7.93 -14.98 28.39
N ASP A 213 -7.60 -16.21 28.77
CA ASP A 213 -6.97 -17.19 27.87
C ASP A 213 -7.44 -18.60 28.22
N TRP A 214 -8.16 -19.21 27.29
CA TRP A 214 -8.64 -20.57 27.40
C TRP A 214 -8.21 -21.38 26.18
N SER A 215 -7.76 -22.62 26.39
CA SER A 215 -7.52 -23.60 25.33
C SER A 215 -8.08 -24.97 25.73
N GLY A 216 -8.70 -25.66 24.80
CA GLY A 216 -9.24 -27.00 25.04
C GLY A 216 -9.64 -27.73 23.77
N SER A 217 -10.13 -28.95 23.93
CA SER A 217 -10.56 -29.78 22.81
C SER A 217 -11.82 -30.56 23.14
N PHE A 218 -12.75 -30.64 22.19
CA PHE A 218 -14.02 -31.35 22.33
C PHE A 218 -14.16 -32.46 21.30
N THR A 219 -14.53 -33.67 21.72
CA THR A 219 -14.82 -34.75 20.78
C THR A 219 -16.26 -34.59 20.27
N VAL A 220 -16.42 -34.30 18.98
CA VAL A 220 -17.71 -34.11 18.32
C VAL A 220 -17.78 -35.05 17.11
N SER A 221 -18.81 -35.90 17.05
CA SER A 221 -19.01 -36.87 15.97
C SER A 221 -17.79 -37.76 15.66
N GLY A 222 -16.96 -38.06 16.67
CA GLY A 222 -15.76 -38.89 16.54
C GLY A 222 -14.48 -38.15 16.12
N SER A 223 -14.53 -36.83 15.90
CA SER A 223 -13.37 -35.99 15.60
C SER A 223 -13.11 -34.98 16.72
N ASN A 224 -11.84 -34.81 17.10
CA ASN A 224 -11.48 -33.84 18.13
C ASN A 224 -11.46 -32.43 17.53
N GLN A 225 -12.22 -31.51 18.14
CA GLN A 225 -12.32 -30.09 17.79
C GLN A 225 -11.48 -29.27 18.77
N VAL A 226 -10.32 -28.77 18.35
CA VAL A 226 -9.41 -27.97 19.20
C VAL A 226 -9.66 -26.47 19.04
N PHE A 227 -9.76 -25.75 20.16
CA PHE A 227 -9.97 -24.31 20.20
C PHE A 227 -9.04 -23.63 21.20
N ARG A 228 -8.66 -22.39 20.89
CA ARG A 228 -8.13 -21.45 21.89
C ARG A 228 -8.81 -20.10 21.72
N VAL A 229 -9.25 -19.50 22.82
CA VAL A 229 -9.86 -18.18 22.85
C VAL A 229 -9.08 -17.33 23.85
N HIS A 230 -8.49 -16.24 23.37
CA HIS A 230 -7.73 -15.33 24.24
C HIS A 230 -7.98 -13.86 23.88
N THR A 231 -7.87 -12.97 24.86
CA THR A 231 -8.03 -11.53 24.66
C THR A 231 -6.71 -10.85 24.30
N HIS A 232 -6.75 -9.95 23.31
CA HIS A 232 -5.68 -8.97 23.08
C HIS A 232 -5.84 -7.75 23.98
N SER A 233 -7.09 -7.34 24.21
CA SER A 233 -7.41 -6.28 25.17
C SER A 233 -8.75 -6.58 25.84
N LEU A 234 -8.82 -6.33 27.14
CA LEU A 234 -10.05 -6.42 27.91
C LEU A 234 -10.08 -5.27 28.94
N ASP A 235 -11.08 -4.40 28.79
CA ASP A 235 -11.37 -3.33 29.73
C ASP A 235 -12.86 -3.35 30.14
N ALA A 236 -13.29 -2.34 30.89
CA ALA A 236 -14.66 -2.27 31.41
C ALA A 236 -15.73 -2.01 30.33
N PHE A 237 -15.34 -1.57 29.14
CA PHE A 237 -16.24 -1.17 28.06
C PHE A 237 -16.13 -2.07 26.83
N ASN A 238 -14.97 -2.67 26.57
CA ASN A 238 -14.71 -3.40 25.34
C ASN A 238 -13.82 -4.63 25.54
N THR A 239 -13.95 -5.55 24.58
CA THR A 239 -13.14 -6.75 24.45
C THR A 239 -12.68 -6.89 23.01
N SER A 240 -11.37 -6.94 22.83
CA SER A 240 -10.74 -7.44 21.61
C SER A 240 -10.20 -8.83 21.91
N LEU A 241 -10.70 -9.83 21.19
CA LEU A 241 -10.31 -11.21 21.38
C LEU A 241 -9.97 -11.90 20.08
N CYS A 242 -9.32 -13.03 20.23
CA CYS A 242 -8.91 -13.89 19.15
C CYS A 242 -9.41 -15.31 19.42
N ILE A 243 -9.95 -15.93 18.37
CA ILE A 243 -10.30 -17.35 18.36
C ILE A 243 -9.35 -18.05 17.40
N HIS A 244 -8.63 -19.03 17.92
CA HIS A 244 -7.86 -19.99 17.15
C HIS A 244 -8.67 -21.26 16.95
N ARG A 245 -8.83 -21.65 15.68
CA ARG A 245 -9.45 -22.90 15.25
C ARG A 245 -8.54 -23.54 14.22
N ASP A 246 -7.68 -24.46 14.65
CA ASP A 246 -6.71 -25.10 13.76
C ASP A 246 -7.33 -26.30 13.02
N ARG A 247 -7.40 -26.27 11.69
CA ARG A 247 -7.85 -27.40 10.86
C ARG A 247 -6.73 -28.43 10.73
N ASN A 248 -6.37 -29.06 11.84
CA ASN A 248 -5.29 -30.05 11.85
C ASN A 248 -5.74 -31.31 11.08
N ASN A 249 -5.14 -31.57 9.91
CA ASN A 249 -5.41 -32.72 9.03
C ASN A 249 -6.90 -33.05 8.81
N ASN A 250 -7.75 -32.04 8.55
CA ASN A 250 -9.21 -32.18 8.36
C ASN A 250 -10.04 -32.61 9.58
N ASN A 251 -9.48 -32.61 10.79
CA ASN A 251 -10.20 -33.03 11.99
C ASN A 251 -11.11 -31.94 12.59
N ASN A 252 -10.77 -30.66 12.48
CA ASN A 252 -11.65 -29.55 12.88
C ASN A 252 -12.57 -29.14 11.73
N ASN A 253 -13.51 -30.01 11.33
CA ASN A 253 -14.38 -29.82 10.17
C ASN A 253 -15.85 -29.57 10.51
N GLN A 254 -16.20 -29.49 11.80
CA GLN A 254 -17.58 -29.29 12.21
C GLN A 254 -17.93 -27.80 12.20
N GLU A 255 -19.19 -27.51 11.84
CA GLU A 255 -19.78 -26.20 12.03
C GLU A 255 -19.85 -25.91 13.54
N VAL A 256 -19.52 -24.68 13.94
CA VAL A 256 -19.57 -24.28 15.35
C VAL A 256 -20.00 -22.82 15.49
N VAL A 257 -20.93 -22.58 16.40
CA VAL A 257 -21.33 -21.24 16.84
C VAL A 257 -20.78 -21.03 18.25
N VAL A 258 -20.01 -19.96 18.43
CA VAL A 258 -19.38 -19.60 19.69
C VAL A 258 -20.22 -18.51 20.36
N TYR A 259 -20.57 -18.75 21.63
CA TYR A 259 -21.29 -17.80 22.46
C TYR A 259 -20.49 -17.47 23.71
N ILE A 260 -20.64 -16.23 24.18
CA ILE A 260 -20.21 -15.83 25.51
C ILE A 260 -21.45 -15.49 26.32
N ARG A 261 -21.62 -16.15 27.47
CA ARG A 261 -22.70 -15.89 28.40
C ARG A 261 -22.31 -14.76 29.34
N ASP A 262 -23.07 -13.69 29.32
CA ASP A 262 -22.89 -12.53 30.19
C ASP A 262 -24.26 -12.05 30.69
N GLY A 263 -24.40 -11.88 32.01
CA GLY A 263 -25.69 -11.51 32.63
C GLY A 263 -26.83 -12.52 32.38
N GLY A 264 -26.52 -13.79 32.14
CA GLY A 264 -27.50 -14.85 31.85
C GLY A 264 -27.97 -14.91 30.39
N ILE A 265 -27.45 -14.05 29.51
CA ILE A 265 -27.76 -14.03 28.07
C ILE A 265 -26.60 -14.67 27.30
N ASP A 266 -26.91 -15.61 26.41
CA ASP A 266 -25.93 -16.19 25.49
C ASP A 266 -25.76 -15.25 24.28
N LYS A 267 -24.61 -14.58 24.20
CA LYS A 267 -24.29 -13.63 23.13
C LYS A 267 -23.47 -14.32 22.05
N ASP A 268 -24.00 -14.42 20.83
CA ASP A 268 -23.29 -15.03 19.70
C ASP A 268 -22.19 -14.09 19.18
N ILE A 269 -20.97 -14.60 19.09
CA ILE A 269 -19.80 -13.79 18.71
C ILE A 269 -19.14 -14.26 17.40
N ALA A 270 -19.22 -15.55 17.08
CA ALA A 270 -18.59 -16.11 15.89
C ALA A 270 -19.33 -17.36 15.41
N HIS A 271 -19.43 -17.52 14.10
CA HIS A 271 -19.99 -18.71 13.46
C HIS A 271 -19.04 -19.22 12.38
N TYR A 272 -18.52 -20.43 12.60
CA TYR A 272 -17.65 -21.12 11.66
C TYR A 272 -18.44 -22.19 10.93
N LEU A 273 -18.46 -22.14 9.60
CA LEU A 273 -19.14 -23.12 8.76
C LEU A 273 -18.29 -24.40 8.56
N ALA A 274 -18.96 -25.51 8.25
CA ALA A 274 -18.33 -26.80 7.96
C ALA A 274 -17.70 -26.91 6.54
N ASP A 275 -17.50 -25.80 5.84
CA ASP A 275 -17.03 -25.81 4.45
C ASP A 275 -15.51 -26.06 4.33
N SER A 276 -15.03 -26.24 3.10
CA SER A 276 -13.60 -26.42 2.83
C SER A 276 -12.78 -25.13 2.90
N GLN A 277 -13.45 -23.98 3.08
CA GLN A 277 -12.85 -22.65 3.08
C GLN A 277 -12.77 -22.03 4.49
N ASP A 278 -13.25 -22.77 5.51
CA ASP A 278 -13.40 -22.33 6.89
C ASP A 278 -14.05 -20.93 6.96
N THR A 279 -15.20 -20.79 6.30
CA THR A 279 -15.94 -19.52 6.28
C THR A 279 -16.33 -19.10 7.68
N LEU A 280 -15.92 -17.89 8.05
CA LEU A 280 -16.27 -17.23 9.29
C LEU A 280 -17.34 -16.18 9.03
N VAL A 281 -18.44 -16.28 9.76
CA VAL A 281 -19.49 -15.26 9.84
C VAL A 281 -19.44 -14.65 11.23
N LYS A 282 -19.49 -13.31 11.30
CA LYS A 282 -19.53 -12.61 12.59
C LYS A 282 -20.85 -12.88 13.31
N GLY A 283 -20.79 -13.07 14.62
CA GLY A 283 -21.99 -13.09 15.45
C GLY A 283 -22.60 -11.69 15.59
N THR A 284 -23.86 -11.64 15.99
CA THR A 284 -24.66 -10.42 16.21
C THR A 284 -24.05 -9.54 17.29
N TYR A 285 -23.37 -10.13 18.28
CA TYR A 285 -22.68 -9.43 19.36
C TYR A 285 -21.18 -9.24 19.09
N ALA A 286 -20.74 -9.35 17.84
CA ALA A 286 -19.42 -8.92 17.39
C ALA A 286 -19.53 -7.72 16.44
N THR A 287 -18.81 -6.65 16.74
CA THR A 287 -18.78 -5.45 15.90
C THR A 287 -17.98 -5.71 14.62
N THR A 288 -16.82 -6.35 14.74
CA THR A 288 -15.96 -6.75 13.63
C THR A 288 -15.50 -8.21 13.78
N ALA A 289 -15.23 -8.85 12.64
CA ALA A 289 -14.56 -10.15 12.56
C ALA A 289 -13.57 -10.10 11.40
N GLU A 290 -12.28 -10.30 11.69
CA GLU A 290 -11.21 -10.23 10.71
C GLU A 290 -10.39 -11.52 10.71
N ARG A 291 -10.19 -12.10 9.52
CA ARG A 291 -9.30 -13.25 9.30
C ARG A 291 -7.88 -12.71 9.03
N GLN A 292 -6.89 -13.26 9.71
CA GLN A 292 -5.46 -12.89 9.57
C GLN A 292 -4.77 -13.75 8.52
#